data_AF-A0A382XKF5-F1
#
_entry.id   AF-A0A382XKF5-F1
#
_cell.length_a   1.000
_cell.length_b   1.000
_cell.length_c   1.000
_cell.angle_alpha   90.00
_cell.angle_beta   90.00
_cell.angle_gamma   90.00
#
_symmetry.space_group_name_H-M   'P 1'
#
loop_
_entity.id
_entity.type
_entity.pdbx_description
1 polymer ?
#
loop_
_entity_poly.entity_id
_entity_poly.type
_entity_poly.pdbx_seq_one_letter_code
_entity_poly.pdbx_strand_id
1 'polypeptide(L)'
;MVIKSKQASYLEYGVLIHAWRNEIKFTLEMVALDTGILRDRLLDLEKGYQKPTWEELESLAKEFRVGVRELLPFEDDRDRGIVSLRNSEARKFDQVRGERNQYTYFCKAMTSSLPNFKPVELRLHLTEREKVVLNRGHFFHQYTQVLHGGPVGFVWEWQGEKFYEVFREGDSWIITGFVPHGFWSPKKNNLGHILAITFGQHLASSDARQELQLLSPENAVRIVSDKEEYYSSTEE
;
A
#
# COMPACT_ATOMS: atom_id res chain seq x y z
N MET A 1 -19.13 -38.12 -26.43
CA MET A 1 -18.33 -37.65 -25.28
C MET A 1 -18.02 -36.18 -25.51
N VAL A 2 -18.74 -35.27 -24.85
CA VAL A 2 -18.51 -33.83 -25.00
C VAL A 2 -17.23 -33.51 -24.24
N ILE A 3 -16.13 -33.29 -24.96
CA ILE A 3 -14.91 -32.75 -24.38
C ILE A 3 -15.26 -31.32 -23.96
N LYS A 4 -15.52 -31.09 -22.66
CA LYS A 4 -15.60 -29.72 -22.13
C LYS A 4 -14.27 -29.06 -22.46
N SER A 5 -14.28 -28.02 -23.30
CA SER A 5 -13.11 -27.19 -23.54
C SER A 5 -12.60 -26.68 -22.18
N LYS A 6 -11.34 -26.93 -21.84
CA LYS A 6 -10.73 -26.38 -20.62
C LYS A 6 -10.85 -24.85 -20.71
N GLN A 7 -11.51 -24.24 -19.73
CA GLN A 7 -11.63 -22.78 -19.64
C GLN A 7 -10.31 -22.24 -19.07
N ALA A 8 -9.74 -21.22 -19.71
CA ALA A 8 -8.48 -20.60 -19.29
C ALA A 8 -8.70 -19.59 -18.16
N SER A 9 -9.25 -20.04 -17.03
CA SER A 9 -9.60 -19.19 -15.89
C SER A 9 -8.41 -18.54 -15.18
N TYR A 10 -7.19 -19.00 -15.47
CA TYR A 10 -5.94 -18.52 -14.86
C TYR A 10 -4.96 -18.01 -15.93
N LEU A 11 -5.48 -17.50 -17.06
CA LEU A 11 -4.67 -17.05 -18.18
C LEU A 11 -3.59 -16.04 -17.79
N GLU A 12 -3.87 -15.13 -16.86
CA GLU A 12 -2.92 -14.10 -16.45
C GLU A 12 -1.68 -14.69 -15.76
N TYR A 13 -1.83 -15.72 -14.93
CA TYR A 13 -0.68 -16.48 -14.41
C TYR A 13 0.11 -17.12 -15.55
N GLY A 14 -0.60 -17.75 -16.50
CA GLY A 14 0.02 -18.42 -17.64
C GLY A 14 0.83 -17.47 -18.53
N VAL A 15 0.31 -16.26 -18.79
CA VAL A 15 0.99 -15.20 -19.54
C VAL A 15 2.28 -14.77 -18.85
N LEU A 16 2.27 -14.58 -17.53
CA LEU A 16 3.46 -14.19 -16.77
C LEU A 16 4.51 -15.31 -16.77
N ILE A 17 4.12 -16.55 -16.51
CA ILE A 17 5.03 -17.72 -16.53
C ILE A 17 5.67 -17.87 -17.92
N HIS A 18 4.86 -17.79 -18.97
CA HIS A 18 5.33 -17.88 -20.36
C HIS A 18 6.28 -16.74 -20.72
N ALA A 19 5.95 -15.50 -20.33
CA ALA A 19 6.78 -14.33 -20.60
C ALA A 19 8.16 -14.46 -19.96
N TRP A 20 8.24 -14.79 -18.67
CA TRP A 20 9.51 -14.94 -17.97
C TRP A 20 10.34 -16.11 -18.49
N ARG A 21 9.72 -17.26 -18.77
CA ARG A 21 10.42 -18.39 -19.39
C ARG A 21 11.02 -18.01 -20.76
N ASN A 22 10.28 -17.26 -21.57
CA ASN A 22 10.78 -16.79 -22.86
C ASN A 22 11.86 -15.70 -22.73
N GLU A 23 11.81 -14.86 -21.71
CA GLU A 23 12.82 -13.81 -21.51
C GLU A 23 14.21 -14.44 -21.31
N ILE A 24 14.28 -15.49 -20.49
CA ILE A 24 15.49 -16.27 -20.23
C ILE A 24 15.77 -17.38 -21.28
N LYS A 25 14.95 -17.46 -22.32
CA LYS A 25 15.08 -18.41 -23.47
C LYS A 25 14.99 -19.89 -23.10
N PHE A 26 14.31 -20.25 -22.01
CA PHE A 26 14.19 -21.66 -21.58
C PHE A 26 13.05 -22.37 -22.32
N THR A 27 13.25 -23.65 -22.65
CA THR A 27 12.17 -24.52 -23.15
C THR A 27 11.39 -25.12 -21.98
N LEU A 28 10.19 -25.67 -22.25
CA LEU A 28 9.41 -26.38 -21.23
C LEU A 28 10.15 -27.61 -20.69
N GLU A 29 10.97 -28.25 -21.53
CA GLU A 29 11.79 -29.41 -21.15
C GLU A 29 12.89 -29.03 -20.15
N MET A 30 13.56 -27.89 -20.36
CA MET A 30 14.56 -27.37 -19.42
C MET A 30 13.92 -27.07 -18.07
N VAL A 31 12.83 -26.28 -18.06
CA VAL A 31 12.12 -25.92 -16.83
C VAL A 31 11.61 -27.17 -16.12
N ALA A 32 11.08 -28.17 -16.84
CA ALA A 32 10.60 -29.40 -16.22
C ALA A 32 11.73 -30.20 -15.53
N LEU A 33 12.90 -30.25 -16.16
CA LEU A 33 14.08 -30.92 -15.60
C LEU A 33 14.55 -30.22 -14.31
N ASP A 34 14.66 -28.89 -14.36
CA ASP A 34 15.28 -28.11 -13.28
C ASP A 34 14.34 -27.86 -12.09
N THR A 35 13.03 -27.74 -12.35
CA THR A 35 12.02 -27.52 -11.29
C THR A 35 11.38 -28.80 -10.75
N GLY A 36 11.49 -29.91 -11.49
CA GLY A 36 10.76 -31.15 -11.21
C GLY A 36 9.26 -31.09 -11.54
N ILE A 37 8.75 -29.98 -12.09
CA ILE A 37 7.36 -29.85 -12.51
C ILE A 37 7.18 -30.56 -13.85
N LEU A 38 6.18 -31.44 -13.96
CA LEU A 38 5.93 -32.17 -15.20
C LEU A 38 5.71 -31.20 -16.37
N ARG A 39 6.29 -31.49 -17.53
CA ARG A 39 6.15 -30.69 -18.76
C ARG A 39 4.68 -30.40 -19.11
N ASP A 40 3.81 -31.40 -19.00
CA ASP A 40 2.39 -31.22 -19.30
C ASP A 40 1.67 -30.35 -18.26
N ARG A 41 2.14 -30.37 -17.00
CA ARG A 41 1.68 -29.44 -15.97
C ARG A 41 2.12 -28.02 -16.31
N LEU A 42 3.37 -27.79 -16.69
CA LEU A 42 3.84 -26.47 -17.14
C LEU A 42 3.03 -25.96 -18.35
N LEU A 43 2.71 -26.83 -19.30
CA LEU A 43 1.87 -26.48 -20.44
C LEU A 43 0.44 -26.08 -20.04
N ASP A 44 -0.16 -26.80 -19.08
CA ASP A 44 -1.48 -26.47 -18.53
C ASP A 44 -1.46 -25.15 -17.74
N LEU A 45 -0.36 -24.86 -17.03
CA LEU A 45 -0.13 -23.58 -16.34
C LEU A 45 -0.02 -22.42 -17.33
N GLU A 46 0.83 -22.52 -18.36
CA GLU A 46 0.99 -21.45 -19.37
C GLU A 46 -0.28 -21.18 -20.16
N LYS A 47 -1.10 -22.21 -20.39
CA LYS A 47 -2.42 -22.05 -21.03
C LYS A 47 -3.49 -21.51 -20.08
N GLY A 48 -3.17 -21.33 -18.80
CA GLY A 48 -4.10 -20.83 -17.78
C GLY A 48 -5.22 -21.80 -17.44
N TYR A 49 -5.07 -23.08 -17.77
CA TYR A 49 -6.09 -24.10 -17.50
C TYR A 49 -6.15 -24.51 -16.04
N GLN A 50 -5.04 -24.35 -15.32
CA GLN A 50 -4.94 -24.64 -13.90
C GLN A 50 -4.14 -23.54 -13.20
N LYS A 51 -4.48 -23.27 -11.94
CA LYS A 51 -3.74 -22.31 -11.11
C LYS A 51 -2.45 -22.97 -10.63
N PRO A 52 -1.30 -22.27 -10.63
CA PRO A 52 -0.10 -22.78 -9.98
C PRO A 52 -0.31 -22.85 -8.46
N THR A 53 0.31 -23.83 -7.80
CA THR A 53 0.43 -23.83 -6.34
C THR A 53 1.48 -22.82 -5.88
N TRP A 54 1.53 -22.54 -4.59
CA TRP A 54 2.56 -21.64 -4.06
C TRP A 54 3.97 -22.22 -4.23
N GLU A 55 4.13 -23.53 -4.01
CA GLU A 55 5.40 -24.24 -4.19
C GLU A 55 5.87 -24.22 -5.66
N GLU A 56 4.94 -24.35 -6.61
CA GLU A 56 5.25 -24.23 -8.03
C GLU A 56 5.68 -22.80 -8.38
N LEU A 57 5.02 -21.77 -7.83
CA LEU A 57 5.42 -20.38 -8.02
C LEU A 57 6.82 -20.11 -7.45
N GLU A 58 7.14 -20.63 -6.26
CA GLU A 58 8.48 -20.49 -5.66
C GLU A 58 9.55 -21.20 -6.50
N SER A 59 9.27 -22.42 -6.97
CA SER A 59 10.18 -23.19 -7.83
C SER A 59 10.44 -22.48 -9.16
N LEU A 60 9.38 -22.02 -9.83
CA LEU A 60 9.47 -21.27 -11.09
C LEU A 60 10.18 -19.93 -10.92
N ALA A 61 9.88 -19.16 -9.87
CA ALA A 61 10.54 -17.88 -9.61
C ALA A 61 12.05 -18.05 -9.39
N LYS A 62 12.44 -19.09 -8.64
CA LYS A 62 13.85 -19.44 -8.43
C LYS A 62 14.53 -19.81 -9.75
N GLU A 63 13.88 -20.61 -10.58
CA GLU A 63 14.39 -21.00 -11.89
C GLU A 63 14.58 -19.81 -12.82
N PHE A 64 13.60 -18.91 -12.84
CA PHE A 64 13.62 -17.72 -13.69
C PHE A 64 14.46 -16.58 -13.14
N ARG A 65 15.04 -16.72 -11.94
CA ARG A 65 15.82 -15.70 -11.23
C ARG A 65 15.05 -14.40 -10.99
N VAL A 66 13.77 -14.53 -10.63
CA VAL A 66 12.88 -13.42 -10.28
C VAL A 66 12.25 -13.63 -8.90
N GLY A 67 11.64 -12.58 -8.35
CA GLY A 67 10.78 -12.73 -7.17
C GLY A 67 9.45 -13.38 -7.54
N VAL A 68 8.83 -14.13 -6.61
CA VAL A 68 7.50 -14.75 -6.82
C VAL A 68 6.45 -13.72 -7.26
N ARG A 69 6.57 -12.47 -6.80
CA ARG A 69 5.71 -11.35 -7.20
C ARG A 69 5.62 -11.17 -8.72
N GLU A 70 6.70 -11.42 -9.45
CA GLU A 70 6.73 -11.29 -10.91
C GLU A 70 5.87 -12.34 -11.63
N LEU A 71 5.43 -13.37 -10.90
CA LEU A 71 4.54 -14.44 -11.37
C LEU A 71 3.12 -14.30 -10.81
N LEU A 72 2.82 -13.26 -10.02
CA LEU A 72 1.50 -13.00 -9.49
C LEU A 72 0.76 -12.00 -10.40
N PRO A 73 -0.40 -12.35 -10.96
CA PRO A 73 -1.18 -11.43 -11.75
C PRO A 73 -1.80 -10.34 -10.89
N PHE A 74 -2.22 -9.27 -11.57
CA PHE A 74 -2.97 -8.20 -10.97
C PHE A 74 -4.35 -8.69 -10.50
N GLU A 75 -4.71 -8.44 -9.25
CA GLU A 75 -6.06 -8.72 -8.76
C GLU A 75 -6.97 -7.51 -9.03
N ASP A 76 -8.00 -7.70 -9.85
CA ASP A 76 -9.02 -6.69 -10.11
C ASP A 76 -10.28 -6.95 -9.28
N ASP A 77 -10.50 -6.12 -8.26
CA ASP A 77 -11.69 -6.20 -7.39
C ASP A 77 -12.84 -5.28 -7.84
N ARG A 78 -12.75 -4.67 -9.02
CA ARG A 78 -13.76 -3.73 -9.52
C ARG A 78 -14.91 -4.47 -10.21
N ASP A 79 -16.15 -4.04 -9.94
CA ASP A 79 -17.32 -4.40 -10.75
C ASP A 79 -17.58 -3.27 -11.75
N ARG A 80 -17.46 -3.56 -13.05
CA ARG A 80 -17.69 -2.60 -14.14
C ARG A 80 -16.94 -1.27 -13.92
N GLY A 81 -15.72 -1.36 -13.42
CA GLY A 81 -14.80 -0.23 -13.20
C GLY A 81 -14.97 0.52 -11.88
N ILE A 82 -15.88 0.11 -10.99
CA ILE A 82 -16.09 0.76 -9.69
C ILE A 82 -15.94 -0.21 -8.52
N VAL A 83 -15.58 0.34 -7.36
CA VAL A 83 -15.76 -0.31 -6.06
C VAL A 83 -16.63 0.60 -5.20
N SER A 84 -17.74 0.07 -4.71
CA SER A 84 -18.65 0.79 -3.83
C SER A 84 -18.69 0.16 -2.44
N LEU A 85 -18.72 0.99 -1.40
CA LEU A 85 -18.94 0.56 -0.03
C LEU A 85 -20.08 1.38 0.56
N ARG A 86 -21.16 0.73 1.00
CA ARG A 86 -22.25 1.43 1.70
C ARG A 86 -21.85 1.69 3.15
N ASN A 87 -22.32 2.79 3.71
CA ASN A 87 -22.01 3.14 5.09
C ASN A 87 -22.53 2.09 6.09
N SER A 88 -23.62 1.38 5.76
CA SER A 88 -24.16 0.26 6.55
C SER A 88 -23.26 -0.97 6.57
N GLU A 89 -22.36 -1.11 5.59
CA GLU A 89 -21.43 -2.23 5.43
C GLU A 89 -20.02 -1.86 5.89
N ALA A 90 -19.77 -0.56 6.10
CA ALA A 90 -18.46 -0.04 6.45
C ALA A 90 -18.00 -0.60 7.80
N ARG A 91 -16.82 -1.23 7.79
CA ARG A 91 -16.16 -1.66 9.02
C ARG A 91 -15.91 -0.45 9.91
N LYS A 92 -16.32 -0.59 11.18
CA LYS A 92 -16.14 0.41 12.24
C LYS A 92 -15.34 -0.19 13.38
N PHE A 93 -14.38 0.56 13.91
CA PHE A 93 -13.61 0.13 15.08
C PHE A 93 -13.06 1.32 15.87
N ASP A 94 -12.91 1.13 17.17
CA ASP A 94 -12.32 2.12 18.07
C ASP A 94 -10.81 1.92 18.19
N GLN A 95 -10.10 3.03 18.37
CA GLN A 95 -8.67 3.04 18.65
C GLN A 95 -8.43 3.68 20.00
N VAL A 96 -7.95 2.86 20.93
CA VAL A 96 -7.54 3.28 22.26
C VAL A 96 -6.05 3.65 22.22
N ARG A 97 -5.69 4.85 22.68
CA ARG A 97 -4.32 5.33 22.86
C ARG A 97 -4.16 5.95 24.22
N GLY A 98 -3.08 5.62 24.92
CA GLY A 98 -2.86 6.10 26.29
C GLY A 98 -4.08 5.83 27.19
N GLU A 99 -4.63 4.61 27.09
CA GLU A 99 -5.81 4.14 27.85
C GLU A 99 -7.12 4.90 27.59
N ARG A 100 -7.19 5.71 26.53
CA ARG A 100 -8.37 6.50 26.17
C ARG A 100 -8.81 6.17 24.76
N ASN A 101 -10.12 6.03 24.54
CA ASN A 101 -10.66 5.97 23.18
C ASN A 101 -10.41 7.33 22.52
N GLN A 102 -9.50 7.38 21.54
CA GLN A 102 -9.11 8.62 20.89
C GLN A 102 -9.90 8.84 19.60
N TYR A 103 -10.10 7.76 18.83
CA TYR A 103 -10.82 7.81 17.56
C TYR A 103 -11.72 6.59 17.38
N THR A 104 -12.88 6.80 16.76
CA THR A 104 -13.57 5.74 16.03
C THR A 104 -13.28 5.89 14.54
N TYR A 105 -12.81 4.82 13.91
CA TYR A 105 -12.58 4.76 12.47
C TYR A 105 -13.78 4.14 11.76
N PHE A 106 -14.08 4.65 10.56
CA PHE A 106 -15.03 4.10 9.61
C PHE A 106 -14.31 3.93 8.28
N CYS A 107 -14.14 2.69 7.82
CA CYS A 107 -13.53 2.42 6.52
C CYS A 107 -14.39 3.00 5.39
N LYS A 108 -13.75 3.60 4.39
CA LYS A 108 -14.40 4.01 3.14
C LYS A 108 -13.96 3.08 1.99
N ALA A 109 -14.54 3.26 0.81
CA ALA A 109 -14.24 2.43 -0.34
C ALA A 109 -12.73 2.43 -0.65
N MET A 110 -12.18 1.24 -0.87
CA MET A 110 -10.78 0.97 -1.19
C MET A 110 -10.75 -0.13 -2.25
N THR A 111 -9.69 -0.19 -3.06
CA THR A 111 -9.55 -1.17 -4.14
C THR A 111 -8.12 -1.70 -4.23
N SER A 112 -7.96 -2.97 -4.61
CA SER A 112 -6.67 -3.57 -4.98
C SER A 112 -6.01 -2.85 -6.16
N SER A 113 -6.80 -2.21 -7.02
CA SER A 113 -6.35 -1.42 -8.17
C SER A 113 -5.62 -0.13 -7.77
N LEU A 114 -5.89 0.40 -6.59
CA LEU A 114 -5.31 1.63 -6.05
C LEU A 114 -4.83 1.35 -4.61
N PRO A 115 -3.80 0.51 -4.46
CA PRO A 115 -3.40 -0.01 -3.15
C PRO A 115 -2.85 1.10 -2.24
N ASN A 116 -2.45 2.23 -2.81
CA ASN A 116 -1.88 3.36 -2.10
C ASN A 116 -2.88 4.49 -1.85
N PHE A 117 -4.19 4.24 -1.92
CA PHE A 117 -5.23 5.23 -1.60
C PHE A 117 -6.14 4.67 -0.50
N LYS A 118 -6.11 5.26 0.70
CA LYS A 118 -6.74 4.73 1.92
C LYS A 118 -7.60 5.80 2.61
N PRO A 119 -8.83 6.01 2.15
CA PRO A 119 -9.79 6.90 2.80
C PRO A 119 -10.41 6.25 4.04
N VAL A 120 -10.44 7.00 5.13
CA VAL A 120 -11.13 6.67 6.37
C VAL A 120 -11.82 7.90 6.94
N GLU A 121 -12.98 7.71 7.55
CA GLU A 121 -13.58 8.75 8.39
C GLU A 121 -13.22 8.49 9.86
N LEU A 122 -12.87 9.54 10.59
CA LEU A 122 -12.59 9.48 12.01
C LEU A 122 -13.58 10.35 12.78
N ARG A 123 -14.19 9.77 13.81
CA ARG A 123 -14.84 10.52 14.90
C ARG A 123 -13.83 10.75 16.01
N LEU A 124 -13.68 11.99 16.45
CA LEU A 124 -12.68 12.39 17.46
C LEU A 124 -13.29 12.44 18.85
N HIS A 125 -12.76 11.68 19.81
CA HIS A 125 -13.35 11.55 21.16
C HIS A 125 -12.68 12.40 22.24
N LEU A 126 -11.39 12.71 22.07
CA LEU A 126 -10.68 13.53 23.04
C LEU A 126 -11.03 15.00 22.83
N THR A 127 -11.26 15.71 23.94
CA THR A 127 -11.64 17.13 23.94
C THR A 127 -10.54 18.05 24.49
N GLU A 128 -9.58 17.46 25.19
CA GLU A 128 -8.40 18.14 25.73
C GLU A 128 -7.18 17.80 24.85
N ARG A 129 -6.55 18.83 24.28
CA ARG A 129 -5.42 18.66 23.34
C ARG A 129 -4.21 17.99 23.99
N GLU A 130 -4.01 18.21 25.29
CA GLU A 130 -2.89 17.68 26.08
C GLU A 130 -2.99 16.16 26.26
N LYS A 131 -4.19 15.59 26.10
CA LYS A 131 -4.44 14.15 26.19
C LYS A 131 -4.24 13.43 24.85
N VAL A 132 -4.05 14.17 23.75
CA VAL A 132 -3.88 13.59 22.41
C VAL A 132 -2.54 12.88 22.33
N VAL A 133 -2.59 11.59 22.03
CA VAL A 133 -1.38 10.81 21.71
C VAL A 133 -1.10 10.93 20.21
N LEU A 134 0.01 11.58 19.87
CA LEU A 134 0.47 11.69 18.49
C LEU A 134 0.82 10.30 17.92
N ASN A 135 0.61 10.12 16.61
CA ASN A 135 1.33 9.04 15.91
C ASN A 135 2.82 9.42 15.77
N ARG A 136 3.64 8.52 15.22
CA ARG A 136 5.06 8.78 14.92
C ARG A 136 5.27 9.34 13.50
N GLY A 137 4.21 9.85 12.89
CA GLY A 137 4.10 9.96 11.44
C GLY A 137 3.83 8.59 10.81
N HIS A 138 3.44 8.61 9.54
CA HIS A 138 3.27 7.40 8.73
C HIS A 138 3.71 7.69 7.31
N PHE A 139 4.05 6.66 6.54
CA PHE A 139 4.72 6.83 5.25
C PHE A 139 3.88 7.59 4.22
N PHE A 140 2.56 7.43 4.25
CA PHE A 140 1.68 8.07 3.29
C PHE A 140 1.51 9.55 3.59
N HIS A 141 1.37 10.35 2.53
CA HIS A 141 0.83 11.70 2.67
C HIS A 141 -0.63 11.59 3.11
N GLN A 142 -1.18 12.65 3.69
CA GLN A 142 -2.58 12.64 4.11
C GLN A 142 -3.25 13.94 3.75
N TYR A 143 -4.30 13.85 2.92
CA TYR A 143 -5.30 14.89 2.79
C TYR A 143 -6.34 14.70 3.91
N THR A 144 -6.70 15.78 4.58
CA THR A 144 -7.72 15.76 5.64
C THR A 144 -8.73 16.86 5.38
N GLN A 145 -10.02 16.57 5.58
CA GLN A 145 -11.10 17.55 5.56
C GLN A 145 -12.02 17.34 6.76
N VAL A 146 -12.49 18.43 7.36
CA VAL A 146 -13.55 18.36 8.38
C VAL A 146 -14.89 18.15 7.69
N LEU A 147 -15.54 17.03 7.99
CA LEU A 147 -16.79 16.64 7.34
C LEU A 147 -18.02 17.28 7.97
N HIS A 148 -18.18 17.08 9.28
CA HIS A 148 -19.35 17.53 10.05
C HIS A 148 -19.07 17.44 11.55
N GLY A 149 -20.02 17.92 12.34
CA GLY A 149 -19.95 17.90 13.80
C GLY A 149 -19.35 19.20 14.34
N GLY A 150 -18.50 19.10 15.35
CA GLY A 150 -17.80 20.27 15.90
C GLY A 150 -16.54 20.64 15.13
N PRO A 151 -15.90 21.77 15.50
CA PRO A 151 -14.56 22.07 15.01
C PRO A 151 -13.59 20.93 15.36
N VAL A 152 -12.50 20.85 14.61
CA VAL A 152 -11.44 19.86 14.77
C VAL A 152 -10.16 20.57 15.10
N GLY A 153 -9.58 20.23 16.23
CA GLY A 153 -8.22 20.63 16.55
C GLY A 153 -7.22 19.67 15.93
N PHE A 154 -6.15 20.21 15.37
CA PHE A 154 -5.05 19.49 14.77
C PHE A 154 -3.74 19.86 15.45
N VAL A 155 -2.93 18.85 15.77
CA VAL A 155 -1.58 19.02 16.33
C VAL A 155 -0.61 18.22 15.49
N TRP A 156 0.52 18.83 15.14
CA TRP A 156 1.62 18.17 14.44
C TRP A 156 2.97 18.59 15.00
N GLU A 157 3.99 17.76 14.77
CA GLU A 157 5.36 18.04 15.18
C GLU A 157 6.25 18.22 13.95
N TRP A 158 6.95 19.35 13.87
CA TRP A 158 7.85 19.67 12.77
C TRP A 158 9.16 20.19 13.34
N GLN A 159 10.28 19.58 12.96
CA GLN A 159 11.63 19.94 13.43
C GLN A 159 11.75 19.99 14.97
N GLY A 160 11.04 19.10 15.67
CA GLY A 160 11.04 19.02 17.13
C GLY A 160 10.08 19.98 17.84
N GLU A 161 9.37 20.83 17.10
CA GLU A 161 8.39 21.77 17.66
C GLU A 161 6.95 21.34 17.37
N LYS A 162 6.05 21.54 18.34
CA LYS A 162 4.62 21.23 18.20
C LYS A 162 3.81 22.45 17.81
N PHE A 163 2.97 22.28 16.80
CA PHE A 163 2.08 23.29 16.27
C PHE A 163 0.63 22.86 16.46
N TYR A 164 -0.27 23.84 16.56
CA TYR A 164 -1.69 23.62 16.84
C TYR A 164 -2.55 24.53 15.99
N GLU A 165 -3.61 23.98 15.43
CA GLU A 165 -4.61 24.74 14.67
C GLU A 165 -6.01 24.17 14.89
N VAL A 166 -7.04 24.98 14.66
CA VAL A 166 -8.44 24.57 14.79
C VAL A 166 -9.17 24.86 13.49
N PHE A 167 -9.71 23.81 12.89
CA PHE A 167 -10.43 23.82 11.63
C PHE A 167 -11.93 23.66 11.84
N ARG A 168 -12.72 24.19 10.92
CA ARG A 168 -14.18 24.15 10.90
C ARG A 168 -14.66 23.27 9.75
N GLU A 169 -15.96 22.97 9.75
CA GLU A 169 -16.59 22.19 8.69
C GLU A 169 -16.27 22.75 7.30
N GLY A 170 -15.84 21.88 6.38
CA GLY A 170 -15.42 22.25 5.03
C GLY A 170 -13.92 22.52 4.90
N ASP A 171 -13.24 22.97 5.96
CA ASP A 171 -11.80 23.24 5.94
C ASP A 171 -11.01 21.95 5.68
N SER A 172 -9.87 22.10 4.99
CA SER A 172 -9.01 20.98 4.60
C SER A 172 -7.54 21.36 4.64
N TRP A 173 -6.68 20.36 4.84
CA TRP A 173 -5.23 20.51 4.80
C TRP A 173 -4.56 19.24 4.29
N ILE A 174 -3.27 19.36 3.96
CA ILE A 174 -2.42 18.24 3.55
C ILE A 174 -1.17 18.20 4.44
N ILE A 175 -0.77 17.00 4.83
CA ILE A 175 0.46 16.73 5.58
C ILE A 175 1.30 15.70 4.83
N THR A 176 2.61 15.94 4.76
CA THR A 176 3.54 15.01 4.11
C THR A 176 3.85 13.81 5.01
N GLY A 177 4.29 12.71 4.38
CA GLY A 177 4.66 11.50 5.10
C GLY A 177 5.68 11.76 6.20
N PHE A 178 5.64 10.91 7.22
CA PHE A 178 6.50 10.90 8.41
C PHE A 178 6.40 12.09 9.36
N VAL A 179 5.52 13.07 9.13
CA VAL A 179 5.27 14.14 10.09
C VAL A 179 4.34 13.65 11.21
N PRO A 180 4.76 13.60 12.48
CA PRO A 180 3.92 13.19 13.60
C PRO A 180 2.72 14.11 13.79
N HIS A 181 1.54 13.54 14.01
CA HIS A 181 0.31 14.32 14.19
C HIS A 181 -0.81 13.60 14.96
N GLY A 182 -1.82 14.38 15.36
CA GLY A 182 -3.03 13.94 16.04
C GLY A 182 -4.15 14.98 15.97
N PHE A 183 -5.35 14.58 16.40
CA PHE A 183 -6.56 15.40 16.33
C PHE A 183 -7.33 15.35 17.65
N TRP A 184 -8.07 16.40 17.96
CA TRP A 184 -9.04 16.45 19.06
C TRP A 184 -10.30 17.19 18.64
N SER A 185 -11.37 17.07 19.43
CA SER A 185 -12.59 17.85 19.24
C SER A 185 -12.74 18.89 20.37
N PRO A 186 -12.49 20.18 20.12
CA PRO A 186 -12.63 21.23 21.14
C PRO A 186 -14.02 21.32 21.78
N LYS A 187 -15.08 20.80 21.13
CA LYS A 187 -16.46 20.87 21.63
C LYS A 187 -16.97 19.50 22.09
N LYS A 188 -17.03 19.29 23.41
CA LYS A 188 -17.49 18.01 24.02
C LYS A 188 -18.88 17.55 23.58
N ASN A 189 -19.81 18.47 23.35
CA ASN A 189 -21.20 18.15 23.01
C ASN A 189 -21.44 18.02 21.49
N ASN A 190 -20.41 18.26 20.67
CA ASN A 190 -20.50 18.16 19.22
C ASN A 190 -19.15 17.70 18.70
N LEU A 191 -18.92 16.38 18.68
CA LEU A 191 -17.64 15.81 18.32
C LEU A 191 -17.36 16.00 16.83
N GLY A 192 -16.11 16.38 16.51
CA GLY A 192 -15.68 16.58 15.13
C GLY A 192 -15.51 15.26 14.39
N HIS A 193 -15.84 15.27 13.11
CA HIS A 193 -15.58 14.19 12.17
C HIS A 193 -14.67 14.68 11.05
N ILE A 194 -13.67 13.89 10.68
CA ILE A 194 -12.79 14.17 9.55
C ILE A 194 -12.84 13.04 8.53
N LEU A 195 -12.65 13.38 7.26
CA LEU A 195 -12.22 12.46 6.22
C LEU A 195 -10.71 12.56 6.13
N ALA A 196 -10.00 11.49 6.49
CA ALA A 196 -8.57 11.36 6.30
C ALA A 196 -8.32 10.41 5.12
N ILE A 197 -7.75 10.95 4.04
CA ILE A 197 -7.35 10.18 2.87
C ILE A 197 -5.84 10.10 2.89
N THR A 198 -5.32 8.95 3.35
CA THR A 198 -3.88 8.72 3.21
C THR A 198 -3.58 8.19 1.83
N PHE A 199 -2.52 8.70 1.21
CA PHE A 199 -2.12 8.28 -0.11
C PHE A 199 -0.61 8.24 -0.31
N GLY A 200 -0.18 7.31 -1.13
CA GLY A 200 1.20 7.15 -1.56
C GLY A 200 1.42 7.66 -2.99
N GLN A 201 2.62 8.15 -3.26
CA GLN A 201 3.09 8.50 -4.60
C GLN A 201 4.03 7.40 -5.14
N HIS A 202 4.99 7.76 -5.99
CA HIS A 202 5.94 6.83 -6.62
C HIS A 202 6.73 6.01 -5.60
N LEU A 203 7.19 6.61 -4.49
CA LEU A 203 7.91 5.88 -3.43
C LEU A 203 7.05 4.85 -2.69
N ALA A 204 5.73 5.02 -2.71
CA ALA A 204 4.82 4.05 -2.15
C ALA A 204 4.51 2.89 -3.11
N SER A 205 4.94 2.98 -4.38
CA SER A 205 4.92 1.81 -5.26
C SER A 205 5.81 0.72 -4.68
N SER A 206 5.41 -0.53 -4.87
CA SER A 206 6.21 -1.64 -4.36
C SER A 206 7.57 -1.73 -5.04
N ASP A 207 7.68 -1.31 -6.31
CA ASP A 207 8.92 -1.36 -7.09
C ASP A 207 9.95 -0.36 -6.55
N ALA A 208 9.61 0.93 -6.49
CA ALA A 208 10.53 1.95 -6.00
C ALA A 208 11.01 1.65 -4.57
N ARG A 209 10.12 1.10 -3.72
CA ARG A 209 10.49 0.71 -2.37
C ARG A 209 11.44 -0.50 -2.35
N GLN A 210 11.23 -1.50 -3.20
CA GLN A 210 12.13 -2.65 -3.31
C GLN A 210 13.49 -2.25 -3.86
N GLU A 211 13.54 -1.39 -4.87
CA GLU A 211 14.79 -0.85 -5.42
C GLU A 211 15.58 -0.08 -4.36
N LEU A 212 14.90 0.78 -3.58
CA LEU A 212 15.54 1.49 -2.46
C LEU A 212 16.07 0.53 -1.38
N GLN A 213 15.46 -0.63 -1.18
CA GLN A 213 15.93 -1.64 -0.22
C GLN A 213 17.19 -2.37 -0.68
N LEU A 214 17.55 -2.31 -1.97
CA LEU A 214 18.84 -2.81 -2.45
C LEU A 214 20.01 -1.95 -1.95
N LEU A 215 19.71 -0.72 -1.54
CA LEU A 215 20.67 0.19 -0.94
C LEU A 215 20.70 -0.02 0.58
N SER A 216 21.87 0.11 1.19
CA SER A 216 21.94 0.26 2.65
C SER A 216 21.27 1.56 3.06
N PRO A 217 20.74 1.69 4.30
CA PRO A 217 20.17 2.94 4.78
C PRO A 217 21.09 4.15 4.61
N GLU A 218 22.39 3.95 4.82
CA GLU A 218 23.42 4.99 4.67
C GLU A 218 23.55 5.44 3.21
N ASN A 219 23.52 4.50 2.26
CA ASN A 219 23.59 4.81 0.83
C ASN A 219 22.29 5.41 0.29
N ALA A 220 21.13 5.02 0.83
CA ALA A 220 19.85 5.59 0.42
C ALA A 220 19.75 7.10 0.74
N VAL A 221 20.35 7.55 1.85
CA VAL A 221 20.41 8.98 2.22
C VAL A 221 21.15 9.80 1.16
N ARG A 222 22.18 9.23 0.53
CA ARG A 222 22.97 9.92 -0.50
C ARG A 222 22.14 10.37 -1.71
N ILE A 223 21.02 9.71 -2.02
CA ILE A 223 20.11 10.11 -3.11
C ILE A 223 19.66 11.58 -2.97
N VAL A 224 19.50 12.08 -1.74
CA VAL A 224 19.03 13.45 -1.48
C VAL A 224 20.11 14.36 -0.91
N SER A 225 21.23 13.80 -0.44
CA SER A 225 22.27 14.56 0.27
C SER A 225 23.62 14.63 -0.46
N ASP A 226 23.88 13.78 -1.46
CA ASP A 226 25.18 13.74 -2.13
C ASP A 226 25.40 14.98 -2.98
N LYS A 227 26.53 15.65 -2.72
CA LYS A 227 26.98 16.87 -3.42
C LYS A 227 28.44 16.75 -3.85
N GLU A 228 29.05 15.60 -3.60
CA GLU A 228 30.47 15.38 -3.85
C GLU A 228 30.68 14.84 -5.27
N GLU A 229 31.86 15.12 -5.82
CA GLU A 229 32.26 14.51 -7.08
C GLU A 229 32.52 13.00 -6.87
N TYR A 230 32.32 12.21 -7.93
CA TYR A 230 32.48 10.76 -7.87
C TYR A 230 33.94 10.34 -7.56
N TYR A 231 34.88 11.22 -7.85
CA TYR A 231 36.30 11.06 -7.58
C TYR A 231 36.75 12.19 -6.65
N SER A 232 37.57 11.87 -5.65
CA SER A 232 38.28 12.91 -4.92
C SER A 232 39.25 13.60 -5.87
N SER A 233 39.19 14.92 -5.97
CA SER A 233 40.25 15.72 -6.59
C SER A 233 41.50 15.69 -5.70
N THR A 234 42.17 14.55 -5.63
CA THR A 234 43.58 14.50 -5.24
C THR A 234 44.39 14.61 -6.51
N GLU A 235 44.50 15.84 -7.02
CA GLU A 235 45.71 16.23 -7.75
C GLU A 235 46.66 16.84 -6.71
N GLU A 236 47.77 16.10 -6.49
CA GLU A 236 48.98 16.37 -5.68
C GLU A 236 48.95 16.03 -4.18
#